data_AF-A0A0M1IYR0-F1
#
_entry.id   AF-A0A0M1IYR0-F1
#
_cell.length_a   1.000
_cell.length_b   1.000
_cell.length_c   1.000
_cell.angle_alpha   90.00
_cell.angle_beta   90.00
_cell.angle_gamma   90.00
#
_symmetry.space_group_name_H-M   'P 1'
#
loop_
_entity.id
_entity.type
_entity.pdbx_description
1 polymer ?
#
loop_
_entity_poly.entity_id
_entity_poly.type
_entity_poly.pdbx_seq_one_letter_code
_entity_poly.pdbx_strand_id
1 'polypeptide(L)'
;MTMKVIELYIIIMLRRMFLFFILIVKGGTKMADIKFEIKDELGVISESQKGWTKELNLISWNGRESKYDLRDWSPEHEKMGKGITLSLEELKSLKEILNKLEL
;
A
#
# COMPACT_ATOMS: atom_id res chain seq x y z
N MET A 1 -54.48 -6.18 15.14
CA MET A 1 -53.00 -6.03 15.14
C MET A 1 -52.68 -4.90 14.18
N THR A 2 -52.36 -3.75 14.76
CA THR A 2 -52.79 -2.43 14.28
C THR A 2 -51.70 -1.73 13.47
N MET A 3 -52.11 -0.80 12.58
CA MET A 3 -51.23 -0.01 11.69
C MET A 3 -49.96 0.53 12.36
N LYS A 4 -50.02 0.84 13.66
CA LYS A 4 -48.88 1.31 14.47
C LYS A 4 -47.68 0.34 14.50
N VAL A 5 -47.91 -0.98 14.41
CA VAL A 5 -46.82 -1.97 14.41
C VAL A 5 -46.07 -1.96 13.07
N ILE A 6 -46.79 -1.74 11.97
CA ILE A 6 -46.22 -1.66 10.61
C ILE A 6 -45.41 -0.36 10.48
N GLU A 7 -45.94 0.76 10.95
CA GLU A 7 -45.22 2.04 10.98
C GLU A 7 -43.92 1.94 11.78
N LEU A 8 -43.95 1.30 12.96
CA LEU A 8 -42.77 1.11 13.79
C LEU A 8 -41.71 0.25 13.09
N TYR A 9 -42.11 -0.81 12.37
CA TYR A 9 -41.19 -1.66 11.62
C TYR A 9 -40.53 -0.90 10.46
N ILE A 10 -41.29 -0.10 9.71
CA ILE A 10 -40.77 0.73 8.61
C ILE A 10 -39.78 1.77 9.15
N ILE A 11 -40.10 2.44 10.27
CA ILE A 11 -39.20 3.42 10.89
C ILE A 11 -37.89 2.77 11.35
N ILE A 12 -37.95 1.57 11.95
CA ILE A 12 -36.76 0.82 12.36
C ILE A 12 -35.93 0.39 11.15
N MET A 13 -36.58 -0.10 10.08
CA MET A 13 -35.89 -0.49 8.84
C MET A 13 -35.18 0.70 8.19
N LEU A 14 -35.88 1.85 8.06
CA LEU A 14 -35.32 3.07 7.50
C LEU A 14 -34.17 3.62 8.34
N ARG A 15 -34.28 3.57 9.67
CA ARG A 15 -33.16 3.93 10.57
C ARG A 15 -31.95 3.01 10.39
N ARG A 16 -32.16 1.71 10.22
CA ARG A 16 -31.06 0.74 10.00
C ARG A 16 -30.41 0.94 8.64
N MET A 17 -31.19 1.18 7.58
CA MET A 17 -30.67 1.55 6.26
C MET A 17 -29.89 2.86 6.30
N PHE A 18 -30.39 3.87 7.02
CA PHE A 18 -29.71 5.15 7.18
C PHE A 18 -28.41 5.04 7.98
N LEU A 19 -28.39 4.28 9.08
CA LEU A 19 -27.16 4.00 9.82
C LEU A 19 -26.14 3.21 8.97
N PHE A 20 -26.61 2.24 8.18
CA PHE A 20 -25.75 1.48 7.28
C PHE A 20 -25.15 2.35 6.18
N PHE A 21 -25.95 3.26 5.61
CA PHE A 21 -25.47 4.28 4.67
C PHE A 21 -24.44 5.21 5.30
N ILE A 22 -24.67 5.68 6.54
CA ILE A 22 -23.69 6.47 7.30
C ILE A 22 -22.37 5.71 7.51
N LEU A 23 -22.43 4.41 7.81
CA LEU A 23 -21.24 3.58 7.98
C LEU A 23 -20.46 3.42 6.67
N ILE A 24 -21.14 3.27 5.53
CA ILE A 24 -20.49 3.23 4.21
C ILE A 24 -19.83 4.57 3.88
N VAL A 25 -20.51 5.70 4.13
CA VAL A 25 -19.97 7.03 3.84
C VAL A 25 -18.84 7.43 4.79
N LYS A 26 -18.88 6.99 6.06
CA LYS A 26 -17.82 7.25 7.05
C LYS A 26 -16.69 6.23 7.02
N GLY A 27 -16.87 5.11 6.31
CA GLY A 27 -15.88 4.04 6.12
C GLY A 27 -14.79 4.40 5.11
N GLY A 28 -14.27 5.62 5.16
CA GLY A 28 -13.03 5.95 4.46
C GLY A 28 -11.88 5.26 5.18
N THR A 29 -11.29 4.23 4.57
CA THR A 29 -10.09 3.59 5.10
C THR A 29 -8.98 4.62 5.16
N LYS A 30 -8.75 5.18 6.36
CA LYS A 30 -7.51 5.89 6.66
C LYS A 30 -6.39 4.86 6.67
N MET A 31 -5.88 4.53 5.49
CA MET A 31 -4.53 3.98 5.37
C MET A 31 -3.65 5.03 6.04
N ALA A 32 -3.07 4.67 7.19
CA ALA A 32 -2.12 5.54 7.87
C ALA A 32 -1.10 6.00 6.85
N ASP A 33 -0.90 7.32 6.71
CA ASP A 33 0.05 7.87 5.77
C ASP A 33 1.42 7.23 6.03
N ILE A 34 1.84 6.35 5.13
CA ILE A 34 3.12 5.66 5.24
C ILE A 34 4.19 6.70 4.91
N LYS A 35 4.92 7.14 5.93
CA LYS A 35 6.06 8.03 5.73
C LYS A 35 7.24 7.20 5.29
N PHE A 36 7.91 7.60 4.23
CA PHE A 36 9.15 6.98 3.79
C PHE A 36 10.19 8.05 3.48
N GLU A 37 11.45 7.67 3.62
CA GLU A 37 12.60 8.48 3.24
C GLU A 37 13.54 7.60 2.43
N ILE A 38 13.80 7.98 1.18
CA ILE A 38 14.82 7.34 0.34
C ILE A 38 16.18 7.86 0.82
N LYS A 39 16.97 6.97 1.41
CA LYS A 39 18.32 7.29 1.93
C LYS A 39 19.38 7.18 0.84
N ASP A 40 19.21 6.21 -0.07
CA ASP A 40 20.14 5.96 -1.16
C ASP A 40 19.43 5.30 -2.34
N GLU A 41 19.81 5.66 -3.55
CA GLU A 41 19.27 5.10 -4.80
C GLU A 41 20.32 4.19 -5.42
N LEU A 42 20.11 2.87 -5.34
CA LEU A 42 21.16 1.90 -5.71
C LEU A 42 21.11 1.57 -7.20
N GLY A 43 19.93 1.62 -7.82
CA GLY A 43 19.81 1.51 -9.26
C GLY A 43 18.40 1.16 -9.77
N VAL A 44 18.23 1.40 -11.07
CA VAL A 44 17.00 1.12 -11.81
C VAL A 44 17.13 -0.21 -12.56
N ILE A 45 16.17 -1.10 -12.39
CA ILE A 45 16.09 -2.41 -13.06
C ILE A 45 15.35 -2.31 -14.39
N SER A 46 14.26 -1.55 -14.44
CA SER A 46 13.45 -1.43 -15.65
C SER A 46 12.63 -0.15 -15.64
N GLU A 47 12.34 0.37 -16.83
CA GLU A 47 11.45 1.51 -17.03
C GLU A 47 10.22 1.07 -17.83
N SER A 48 9.05 1.59 -17.46
CA SER A 48 7.80 1.38 -18.18
C SER A 48 7.54 2.52 -19.16
N GLN A 49 6.73 2.25 -20.19
CA GLN A 49 6.29 3.27 -21.15
C GLN A 49 5.50 4.44 -20.52
N LYS A 50 5.03 4.28 -19.28
CA LYS A 50 4.31 5.32 -18.52
C LYS A 50 5.23 6.09 -17.56
N GLY A 51 6.54 5.91 -17.68
CA GLY A 51 7.57 6.57 -16.86
C GLY A 51 7.72 5.98 -15.45
N TRP A 52 7.02 4.90 -15.12
CA TRP A 52 7.27 4.19 -13.86
C TRP A 52 8.58 3.42 -13.94
N THR A 53 9.38 3.50 -12.88
CA THR A 53 10.69 2.89 -12.78
C THR A 53 10.67 1.83 -11.68
N LYS A 54 11.21 0.64 -11.97
CA LYS A 54 11.46 -0.38 -10.96
C LYS A 54 12.85 -0.17 -10.41
N GLU A 55 12.97 0.10 -9.12
CA GLU A 55 14.23 0.55 -8.51
C GLU A 55 14.53 -0.24 -7.25
N LEU A 56 15.82 -0.46 -7.00
CA LEU A 56 16.33 -0.94 -5.73
C LEU A 56 16.90 0.27 -4.97
N ASN A 57 16.28 0.61 -3.84
CA ASN A 57 16.66 1.77 -3.04
C ASN A 57 16.86 1.36 -1.57
N LEU A 58 17.58 2.17 -0.81
CA LEU A 58 17.67 2.07 0.65
C LEU A 58 16.64 3.01 1.27
N ILE A 59 15.66 2.47 2.00
CA ILE A 59 14.50 3.24 2.46
C ILE A 59 14.27 3.09 3.95
N SER A 60 14.10 4.22 4.64
CA SER A 60 13.60 4.28 6.00
C SER A 60 12.08 4.39 6.00
N TRP A 61 11.42 3.42 6.60
CA TRP A 61 9.96 3.41 6.74
C TRP A 61 9.55 3.93 8.11
N ASN A 62 8.72 4.98 8.14
CA ASN A 62 8.20 5.60 9.36
C ASN A 62 9.31 5.97 10.37
N GLY A 63 10.48 6.41 9.86
CA GLY A 63 11.64 6.78 10.68
C GLY A 63 12.36 5.58 11.34
N ARG A 64 12.10 4.35 10.88
CA ARG A 64 12.81 3.15 11.35
C ARG A 64 14.15 2.99 10.63
N GLU A 65 14.92 2.00 11.06
CA GLU A 65 16.14 1.58 10.38
C GLU A 65 15.88 1.36 8.88
N SER A 66 16.78 1.90 8.06
CA SER A 66 16.68 1.82 6.61
C SER A 66 16.93 0.39 6.12
N LYS A 67 16.08 -0.09 5.22
CA LYS A 67 16.18 -1.41 4.61
C LYS A 67 16.21 -1.30 3.09
N TYR A 68 16.74 -2.33 2.45
CA TYR A 68 16.73 -2.42 1.00
C TYR A 68 15.31 -2.67 0.53
N ASP A 69 14.90 -2.00 -0.52
CA ASP A 69 13.53 -2.08 -0.99
C ASP A 69 13.51 -2.05 -2.52
N LEU A 70 12.89 -3.07 -3.09
CA LEU A 70 12.72 -3.22 -4.53
C LEU A 70 11.26 -2.99 -4.89
N ARG A 71 10.97 -1.87 -5.56
CA ARG A 71 9.60 -1.44 -5.87
C ARG A 71 9.53 -0.63 -7.18
N ASP A 72 8.33 -0.62 -7.77
CA ASP A 72 7.97 0.34 -8.81
C ASP A 72 7.61 1.72 -8.24
N TRP A 73 8.24 2.77 -8.75
CA TRP A 73 8.00 4.17 -8.40
C TRP A 73 7.40 4.93 -9.56
N SER A 74 6.58 5.94 -9.24
CA SER A 74 6.18 6.96 -10.22
C SER A 74 7.38 7.87 -10.57
N PRO A 75 7.37 8.55 -11.73
CA PRO A 75 8.47 9.44 -12.15
C PRO A 75 8.97 10.45 -11.11
N GLU A 76 8.07 10.95 -10.24
CA GLU A 76 8.36 11.94 -9.20
C GLU A 76 8.44 11.33 -7.79
N HIS A 77 8.54 10.00 -7.67
CA HIS A 77 8.53 9.22 -6.41
C HIS A 77 7.34 9.49 -5.44
N GLU A 78 6.30 10.20 -5.88
CA GLU A 78 5.10 10.49 -5.09
C GLU A 78 4.26 9.25 -4.77
N LYS A 79 4.22 8.31 -5.73
CA LYS A 79 3.44 7.08 -5.64
C LYS A 79 4.34 5.89 -5.70
N MET A 80 3.98 4.92 -4.87
CA MET A 80 4.72 3.70 -4.68
C MET A 80 3.83 2.53 -5.12
N GLY A 81 4.37 1.66 -5.98
CA GLY A 81 3.73 0.45 -6.45
C GLY A 81 3.88 -0.71 -5.48
N LYS A 82 3.63 -1.93 -5.97
CA LYS A 82 3.94 -3.15 -5.21
C LYS A 82 5.45 -3.35 -5.20
N GLY A 83 5.97 -3.88 -4.09
CA GLY A 83 7.39 -4.13 -3.93
C GLY A 83 7.68 -5.07 -2.78
N ILE A 84 8.96 -5.26 -2.51
CA ILE A 84 9.46 -6.09 -1.42
C ILE A 84 10.57 -5.35 -0.67
N THR A 85 10.47 -5.33 0.65
CA THR A 85 11.54 -4.87 1.52
C THR A 85 12.38 -6.08 1.93
N LEU A 86 13.70 -5.96 1.76
CA LEU A 86 14.70 -6.97 2.06
C LEU A 86 15.60 -6.48 3.20
N SER A 87 15.84 -7.37 4.16
CA SER A 87 16.97 -7.22 5.08
C SER A 87 18.30 -7.37 4.35
N LEU A 88 19.38 -6.96 4.99
CA LEU A 88 20.73 -7.11 4.44
C LEU A 88 21.07 -8.57 4.13
N GLU A 89 20.67 -9.52 4.99
CA GLU A 89 20.95 -10.94 4.80
C GLU A 89 20.14 -11.55 3.65
N GLU A 90 18.89 -11.13 3.49
CA GLU A 90 18.07 -11.52 2.33
C GLU A 90 18.66 -10.96 1.03
N LEU A 91 19.13 -9.70 1.02
CA LEU A 91 19.77 -9.11 -0.16
C LEU A 91 21.08 -9.82 -0.53
N LYS A 92 21.92 -10.14 0.46
CA LYS A 92 23.15 -10.93 0.22
C LYS A 92 22.82 -12.29 -0.39
N SER A 93 21.85 -12.99 0.19
CA SER A 93 21.41 -14.30 -0.30
C SER A 93 20.86 -14.20 -1.73
N LEU A 94 20.06 -13.18 -2.03
CA LEU A 94 19.56 -12.91 -3.37
C LEU A 94 20.70 -12.65 -4.36
N LYS A 95 21.69 -11.84 -3.99
CA LYS A 95 22.87 -11.58 -4.81
C LYS A 95 23.64 -12.86 -5.15
N GLU A 96 23.84 -13.75 -4.18
CA GLU A 96 24.50 -15.04 -4.40
C GLU A 96 23.72 -15.95 -5.36
N ILE A 97 22.39 -15.91 -5.31
CA ILE A 97 21.54 -16.66 -6.25
C ILE A 97 21.69 -16.06 -7.66
N LEU A 98 21.57 -14.74 -7.79
CA LEU A 98 21.65 -14.04 -9.08
C LEU A 98 23.00 -14.26 -9.78
N ASN A 99 24.12 -14.25 -9.03
CA ASN A 99 25.45 -14.49 -9.57
C ASN A 99 25.67 -15.90 -10.14
N LYS A 100 24.82 -16.87 -9.78
CA LYS A 100 24.89 -18.26 -10.25
C LYS A 100 24.03 -18.51 -11.48
N LEU A 101 23.21 -17.54 -11.89
CA LEU A 101 22.37 -17.69 -13.08
C LEU A 101 23.21 -17.43 -14.32
N GLU A 102 23.20 -18.37 -15.27
CA GLU A 102 23.64 -18.13 -16.64
C GLU A 102 22.43 -17.57 -17.40
N LEU A 103 22.41 -16.25 -17.60
CA LEU A 103 21.33 -15.50 -18.26
C LEU A 103 21.74 -15.00 -19.64
#